data_AF-A0A1Q7PGD1-F1
#
_entry.id   AF-A0A1Q7PGD1-F1
#
_cell.length_a   1.000
_cell.length_b   1.000
_cell.length_c   1.000
_cell.angle_alpha   90.00
_cell.angle_beta   90.00
_cell.angle_gamma   90.00
#
_symmetry.space_group_name_H-M   'P 1'
#
loop_
_entity.id
_entity.type
_entity.pdbx_description
1 polymer ?
#
loop_
_entity_poly.entity_id
_entity_poly.type
_entity_poly.pdbx_seq_one_letter_code
_entity_poly.pdbx_strand_id
1 'polypeptide(L)' 'MVLVYENDPLDTEDARGHFYHVCQGKIEQTELSVPPPDKPYECPRCGIELETEDFWHAQLKGSV' A
#
# COMPACT_ATOMS: atom_id res chain seq x y z
N MET A 1 10.41 -5.83 0.58
CA MET A 1 8.96 -5.67 0.82
C MET A 1 8.39 -5.06 -0.43
N VAL A 2 7.19 -5.47 -0.83
CA VAL A 2 6.53 -4.94 -2.04
C VAL A 2 5.21 -4.33 -1.59
N LEU A 3 4.98 -3.07 -1.96
CA LEU A 3 3.69 -2.43 -1.77
C LEU A 3 2.76 -2.88 -2.90
N VAL A 4 1.58 -3.32 -2.53
CA VAL A 4 0.53 -3.80 -3.43
C VAL A 4 -0.66 -2.87 -3.26
N TYR A 5 -1.14 -2.34 -4.38
CA TYR A 5 -2.39 -1.60 -4.41
C TYR A 5 -3.44 -2.51 -5.03
N GLU A 6 -4.52 -2.76 -4.30
CA GLU A 6 -5.65 -3.55 -4.76
C GLU A 6 -6.84 -2.61 -4.97
N ASN A 7 -7.26 -2.46 -6.23
CA ASN A 7 -8.48 -1.74 -6.57
C ASN A 7 -9.63 -2.74 -6.61
N ASP A 8 -10.63 -2.57 -5.74
CA ASP A 8 -11.78 -3.46 -5.72
C ASP A 8 -12.68 -3.16 -6.93
N PRO A 9 -12.80 -4.07 -7.91
CA PRO A 9 -13.46 -3.77 -9.19
C PRO A 9 -14.99 -3.81 -9.09
N LEU A 10 -15.57 -4.07 -7.90
CA LEU A 10 -16.98 -4.36 -7.76
C LEU A 10 -17.89 -3.21 -7.32
N ASP A 11 -17.40 -2.02 -6.97
CA ASP A 11 -18.31 -0.94 -6.56
C ASP A 11 -17.92 0.48 -7.02
N THR A 12 -18.93 1.10 -7.61
CA THR A 12 -19.16 2.47 -8.07
C THR A 12 -18.22 3.57 -7.56
N GLU A 13 -17.64 4.34 -8.49
CA GLU A 13 -17.28 5.78 -8.46
C GLU A 13 -16.47 6.38 -7.27
N ASP A 14 -16.28 5.67 -6.14
CA ASP A 14 -15.63 6.12 -4.90
C ASP A 14 -14.80 5.00 -4.24
N ALA A 15 -14.54 3.88 -4.93
CA ALA A 15 -13.72 2.78 -4.42
C ALA A 15 -12.27 3.23 -4.17
N ARG A 16 -12.02 3.68 -2.94
CA ARG A 16 -10.67 3.93 -2.41
C ARG A 16 -9.95 2.60 -2.41
N GLY A 17 -8.98 2.42 -3.30
CA GLY A 17 -8.22 1.16 -3.33
C GLY A 17 -7.46 0.94 -2.04
N HIS A 18 -7.22 -0.34 -1.73
CA HIS A 18 -6.60 -0.78 -0.50
C HIS A 18 -5.11 -0.97 -0.72
N PHE A 19 -4.28 -0.51 0.21
CA PHE A 19 -2.85 -0.76 0.17
C PHE A 19 -2.51 -1.93 1.08
N TYR A 20 -1.80 -2.91 0.54
CA TYR A 20 -1.26 -4.04 1.26
C TYR A 20 0.23 -4.10 1.06
N HIS A 21 0.93 -4.79 1.96
CA HIS A 21 2.36 -5.01 1.79
C HIS A 21 2.72 -6.47 1.89
N VAL A 22 3.71 -6.88 1.09
CA VAL A 22 4.28 -8.22 1.15
C VAL A 22 5.51 -8.21 2.06
N CYS A 23 5.40 -8.84 3.23
CA CYS A 23 6.53 -9.09 4.13
C CYS A 23 6.80 -10.60 4.22
N GLN A 24 8.09 -10.98 4.15
CA GLN A 24 8.54 -12.38 4.17
C GLN A 24 7.85 -13.31 3.13
N GLY A 25 7.46 -12.77 1.97
CA GLY A 25 6.82 -13.54 0.90
C GLY A 25 5.33 -13.81 1.10
N LYS A 26 4.69 -13.19 2.09
CA LYS A 26 3.23 -13.24 2.30
C LYS A 26 2.65 -11.84 2.21
N ILE A 27 1.47 -11.73 1.60
CA ILE A 27 0.67 -10.50 1.64
C ILE A 27 0.14 -10.37 3.07
N GLU A 28 0.54 -9.31 3.75
CA GLU A 28 -0.08 -8.93 5.01
C GLU A 28 -1.46 -8.37 4.69
N GLN A 29 -2.50 -9.00 5.22
CA GLN A 29 -3.89 -8.51 5.13
C GLN A 29 -4.13 -7.27 5.99
N THR A 30 -3.08 -6.74 6.61
CA THR A 30 -3.11 -5.46 7.30
C THR A 30 -3.17 -4.37 6.25
N GLU A 31 -4.36 -3.78 6.11
CA GLU A 31 -4.55 -2.60 5.28
C GLU A 31 -3.66 -1.46 5.77
N LEU A 32 -2.92 -0.88 4.85
CA LEU A 32 -2.11 0.30 5.06
C LEU A 32 -2.88 1.51 4.55
N SER A 33 -2.85 2.59 5.33
CA SER A 33 -3.23 3.91 4.85
C SER A 33 -2.00 4.66 4.40
N VAL A 34 -2.16 5.55 3.40
CA VAL A 34 -1.07 6.41 2.95
C VAL A 34 -0.57 7.26 4.12
N PRO A 35 0.68 7.11 4.55
CA PRO A 35 1.21 7.90 5.64
C PRO A 35 1.37 9.37 5.23
N PRO A 36 1.34 10.32 6.19
CA PRO A 36 1.70 11.71 5.91
C PRO A 36 3.20 11.82 5.57
N PRO A 37 3.61 12.82 4.77
CA PRO A 37 4.98 12.94 4.25
C PRO A 37 6.05 13.10 5.35
N ASP A 38 5.67 13.57 6.54
CA ASP A 38 6.56 13.69 7.70
C ASP A 38 6.77 12.39 8.49
N LYS A 39 5.99 11.33 8.23
CA LYS A 39 6.06 10.06 8.98
C LYS A 39 5.93 8.86 8.06
N PRO A 40 7.03 8.35 7.47
CA PRO A 40 6.97 7.13 6.69
C PRO A 40 6.45 5.96 7.52
N TYR A 41 5.80 5.01 6.86
CA TYR A 41 5.33 3.79 7.50
C TYR A 41 6.47 2.78 7.57
N GLU A 42 6.99 2.51 8.76
CA GLU A 42 7.98 1.46 8.97
C GLU A 42 7.28 0.12 9.29
N CYS A 43 7.58 -0.92 8.50
CA CYS A 43 7.09 -2.25 8.79
C CYS A 43 7.82 -2.84 10.01
N PRO A 44 7.13 -3.17 11.12
CA PRO A 44 7.77 -3.67 12.35
C PRO A 44 8.37 -5.08 12.19
N ARG A 45 8.11 -5.75 11.06
CA ARG A 45 8.55 -7.13 10.78
C ARG A 45 9.79 -7.15 9.90
N CYS A 46 9.76 -6.37 8.83
CA CYS A 46 10.79 -6.32 7.82
C CYS A 46 11.77 -5.15 8.03
N GLY A 47 11.41 -4.15 8.85
CA GLY A 47 12.20 -2.93 9.09
C GLY A 47 12.36 -2.04 7.85
N ILE A 48 11.44 -2.16 6.89
CA ILE A 48 11.45 -1.38 5.65
C ILE A 48 10.50 -0.20 5.84
N GLU A 49 11.00 0.98 5.54
CA GLU A 49 10.26 2.23 5.52
C GLU A 49 9.57 2.37 4.15
N LEU A 50 8.27 2.65 4.18
CA LEU A 50 7.48 3.01 3.03
C LEU A 50 7.16 4.50 3.12
N GLU A 51 7.69 5.27 2.18
CA GLU A 51 7.44 6.69 2.10
C GLU A 51 6.12 6.94 1.39
N THR A 52 5.53 8.13 1.59
CA THR A 52 4.30 8.52 0.90
C THR A 52 4.42 8.33 -0.62
N GLU A 53 5.57 8.65 -1.21
CA GLU A 53 5.87 8.44 -2.64
C GLU A 53 5.71 6.98 -3.12
N ASP A 54 6.07 5.99 -2.30
CA ASP A 54 5.88 4.58 -2.63
C ASP A 54 4.40 4.23 -2.82
N PHE A 55 3.52 4.80 -1.99
CA PHE A 55 2.08 4.60 -2.09
C PHE A 55 1.52 5.21 -3.38
N TRP A 56 1.93 6.43 -3.72
CA TRP A 56 1.53 7.06 -4.98
C TRP A 56 2.00 6.26 -6.19
N HIS A 57 3.24 5.76 -6.17
CA HIS A 57 3.77 4.91 -7.25
C HIS A 57 3.03 3.57 -7.36
N ALA A 58 2.69 2.93 -6.23
CA ALA A 58 1.93 1.68 -6.23
C ALA A 58 0.51 1.89 -6.76
N GLN A 59 -0.15 2.97 -6.36
CA GLN A 59 -1.47 3.34 -6.88
C GLN A 59 -1.45 3.59 -8.39
N LEU A 60 -0.48 4.35 -8.89
CA LEU A 60 -0.30 4.61 -10.32
C LEU A 60 -0.03 3.31 -11.11
N LYS A 61 0.75 2.39 -10.54
CA LYS A 61 1.05 1.09 -11.17
C LYS A 61 -0.12 0.11 -11.15
N GLY A 62 -0.92 0.10 -10.08
CA GLY A 62 -2.07 -0.79 -9.92
C GLY A 62 -3.35 -0.28 -10.60
N SER A 63 -3.34 0.94 -11.14
CA SER A 63 -4.46 1.56 -11.87
C SER A 63 -4.44 1.33 -13.39
N VAL A 64 -3.69 0.32 -13.87
CA VAL A 64 -3.56 -0.06 -15.29
C VAL A 64 -4.34 -1.33 -15.62
#